data_AF-A0A3D9C1N9-F1
#
_entry.id   AF-A0A3D9C1N9-F1
#
_cell.length_a   1.000
_cell.length_b   1.000
_cell.length_c   1.000
_cell.angle_alpha   90.00
_cell.angle_beta   90.00
_cell.angle_gamma   90.00
#
_symmetry.space_group_name_H-M   'P 1'
#
loop_
_entity.id
_entity.type
_entity.pdbx_description
1 polymer ?
#
loop_
_entity_poly.entity_id
_entity_poly.type
_entity_poly.pdbx_seq_one_letter_code
_entity_poly.pdbx_strand_id
1 'polypeptide(L)'
;MKQFFILPLILSFLLLNICNAQKLNLTENKQTDIEFFIPIEKTNLYTRVVGNPEKPIIITLHGGPGAFNVDHEFFRNVFEKDYLMVYFDQRGSGKSDEFRDKTMFTTDQFVKDLDDVINYIKNKYPDKKINLLGTS
;
A
#
# COMPACT_ATOMS: atom_id res chain seq x y z
N MET A 1 36.13 0.93 48.53
CA MET A 1 34.70 0.56 48.44
C MET A 1 33.88 1.39 47.42
N LYS A 2 34.49 2.18 46.51
CA LYS A 2 33.73 3.00 45.52
C LYS A 2 33.69 2.43 44.09
N GLN A 3 34.47 1.39 43.77
CA GLN A 3 34.54 0.82 42.41
C GLN A 3 33.36 -0.10 42.03
N PHE A 4 32.64 -0.67 43.01
CA PHE A 4 31.53 -1.59 42.72
C PHE A 4 30.26 -0.92 42.16
N PHE A 5 30.10 0.40 42.32
CA PHE A 5 28.91 1.13 41.80
C PHE A 5 29.06 1.61 40.36
N ILE A 6 30.27 1.60 39.79
CA ILE A 6 30.53 2.15 38.45
C ILE A 6 30.15 1.13 37.35
N LEU A 7 30.37 -0.16 37.60
CA LEU A 7 30.08 -1.23 36.65
C LEU A 7 28.59 -1.34 36.25
N PRO A 8 27.59 -1.30 37.17
CA PRO A 8 26.19 -1.36 36.78
C PRO A 8 25.74 -0.10 36.02
N LEU A 9 26.36 1.06 36.29
CA LEU A 9 26.05 2.31 35.59
C LEU A 9 26.55 2.27 34.13
N ILE A 10 27.76 1.74 33.90
CA ILE A 10 28.31 1.53 32.56
C ILE A 10 27.48 0.49 31.80
N LEU A 11 27.07 -0.60 32.45
CA LEU A 11 26.24 -1.63 31.84
C LEU A 11 24.86 -1.08 31.46
N SER A 12 24.24 -0.28 32.32
CA SER A 12 22.98 0.43 32.04
C SER A 12 23.12 1.38 30.85
N PHE A 13 24.19 2.16 30.79
CA PHE A 13 24.47 3.07 29.69
C PHE A 13 24.69 2.32 28.37
N LEU A 14 25.41 1.19 28.38
CA LEU A 14 25.59 0.33 27.22
C LEU A 14 24.26 -0.28 26.75
N LEU A 15 23.42 -0.75 27.67
CA LEU A 15 22.10 -1.30 27.35
C LEU A 15 21.16 -0.24 26.74
N LEU A 16 21.20 1.00 27.22
CA LEU A 16 20.42 2.11 26.67
C LEU A 16 20.85 2.45 25.22
N ASN A 17 22.15 2.44 24.93
CA ASN A 17 22.66 2.71 23.59
C ASN A 17 22.32 1.59 22.60
N ILE A 18 22.36 0.32 23.03
CA ILE A 18 21.96 -0.83 22.19
C ILE A 18 20.46 -0.75 21.84
N CYS A 19 19.61 -0.37 22.80
CA CYS A 19 18.17 -0.23 22.57
C CYS A 19 17.84 0.90 21.58
N ASN A 20 18.56 2.03 21.66
CA ASN A 20 18.40 3.14 20.71
C ASN A 20 18.90 2.78 19.30
N ALA A 21 20.01 2.06 19.17
CA ALA A 21 20.51 1.59 17.88
C ALA A 21 19.53 0.59 17.23
N GLN A 22 18.93 -0.31 18.00
CA GLN A 22 17.88 -1.21 17.51
C GLN A 22 16.62 -0.46 17.07
N LYS A 23 16.19 0.57 17.80
CA LYS A 23 15.07 1.44 17.38
C LYS A 23 15.37 2.15 16.06
N LEU A 24 16.58 2.65 15.87
CA LEU A 24 16.99 3.33 14.64
C LEU A 24 16.98 2.38 13.43
N ASN A 25 17.44 1.14 13.62
CA ASN A 25 17.41 0.09 12.58
C ASN A 25 15.99 -0.43 12.28
N LEU A 26 15.09 -0.45 13.26
CA LEU A 26 13.66 -0.78 13.02
C LEU A 26 12.93 0.33 12.25
N THR A 27 13.42 1.57 12.32
CA THR A 27 12.97 2.70 11.49
C THR A 27 13.62 2.75 10.11
N GLU A 28 14.50 1.82 9.74
CA GLU A 28 14.86 1.62 8.33
C GLU A 28 13.65 1.09 7.55
N ASN A 29 12.91 2.06 7.03
CA ASN A 29 12.01 2.02 5.87
C ASN A 29 11.35 0.67 5.60
N LYS A 30 10.29 0.33 6.36
CA LYS A 30 9.30 -0.70 6.01
C LYS A 30 8.59 -0.30 4.71
N GLN A 31 9.27 -0.37 3.57
CA GLN A 31 8.65 -0.26 2.26
C GLN A 31 8.23 -1.64 1.78
N THR A 32 7.05 -1.71 1.19
CA THR A 32 6.54 -2.88 0.49
C THR A 32 6.38 -2.55 -0.99
N ASP A 33 6.47 -3.57 -1.81
CA ASP A 33 6.14 -3.55 -3.23
C ASP A 33 5.66 -4.95 -3.58
N ILE A 34 4.33 -5.13 -3.58
CA ILE A 34 3.71 -6.44 -3.78
C ILE A 34 2.65 -6.35 -4.87
N GLU A 35 2.60 -7.39 -5.71
CA GLU A 35 1.60 -7.55 -6.76
C GLU A 35 0.71 -8.77 -6.43
N PHE A 36 -0.59 -8.62 -6.65
CA PHE A 36 -1.56 -9.70 -6.51
C PHE A 36 -2.82 -9.39 -7.32
N PHE A 37 -3.73 -10.36 -7.36
CA PHE A 37 -5.02 -10.23 -8.01
C PHE A 37 -6.14 -10.20 -6.96
N ILE A 38 -7.07 -9.27 -7.10
CA ILE A 38 -8.29 -9.21 -6.30
C ILE A 38 -9.40 -9.89 -7.10
N PRO A 39 -9.94 -11.03 -6.63
CA PRO A 39 -11.07 -11.68 -7.28
C PRO A 39 -12.33 -10.84 -7.05
N ILE A 40 -13.05 -10.53 -8.13
CA ILE A 40 -14.32 -9.82 -8.10
C ILE A 40 -15.35 -10.56 -8.97
N GLU A 41 -16.53 -9.97 -9.19
CA GLU A 41 -17.53 -10.59 -10.06
C GLU A 41 -16.97 -10.88 -11.47
N LYS A 42 -16.86 -12.18 -11.79
CA LYS A 42 -16.49 -12.73 -13.12
C LYS A 42 -15.10 -12.39 -13.65
N THR A 43 -14.22 -11.78 -12.85
CA THR A 43 -12.87 -11.41 -13.29
C THR A 43 -11.92 -11.23 -12.10
N ASN A 44 -10.62 -11.11 -12.36
CA ASN A 44 -9.62 -10.72 -11.37
C ASN A 44 -8.98 -9.37 -11.74
N LEU A 45 -8.86 -8.50 -10.75
CA LEU A 45 -8.22 -7.20 -10.92
C LEU A 45 -6.75 -7.25 -10.46
N TYR A 46 -5.83 -6.94 -11.35
CA TYR A 46 -4.43 -6.74 -10.97
C TYR A 46 -4.33 -5.58 -9.99
N THR A 47 -3.58 -5.78 -8.91
CA THR A 47 -3.34 -4.79 -7.88
C THR A 47 -1.88 -4.83 -7.44
N ARG A 48 -1.24 -3.66 -7.41
CA ARG A 48 0.09 -3.44 -6.84
C ARG A 48 0.01 -2.51 -5.64
N VAL A 49 0.65 -2.89 -4.55
CA VAL A 49 0.72 -2.09 -3.34
C VAL A 49 2.16 -1.70 -3.07
N VAL A 50 2.43 -0.40 -3.04
CA VAL A 50 3.78 0.17 -2.89
C VAL A 50 3.77 1.22 -1.78
N GLY A 51 4.82 1.29 -0.97
CA GLY A 51 4.94 2.31 0.07
C GLY A 51 5.09 1.73 1.47
N ASN A 52 4.86 2.56 2.48
CA ASN A 52 4.98 2.12 3.87
C ASN A 52 3.64 1.62 4.45
N PRO A 53 3.51 0.33 4.81
CA PRO A 53 2.26 -0.24 5.34
C PRO A 53 1.74 0.41 6.63
N GLU A 54 2.56 1.20 7.32
CA GLU A 54 2.17 1.92 8.53
C GLU A 54 1.49 3.26 8.22
N LYS A 55 1.59 3.77 6.99
CA LYS A 55 1.02 5.06 6.54
C LYS A 55 -0.45 4.96 6.12
N PRO A 56 -1.16 6.10 5.97
CA PRO A 56 -2.49 6.13 5.36
C PRO A 56 -2.45 5.61 3.92
N ILE A 57 -3.59 5.08 3.46
CA ILE A 57 -3.71 4.47 2.14
C ILE A 57 -4.24 5.50 1.13
N ILE A 58 -3.71 5.45 -0.09
CA ILE A 58 -4.32 6.06 -1.27
C ILE A 58 -4.57 4.94 -2.29
N ILE A 59 -5.83 4.78 -2.72
CA ILE A 59 -6.19 3.93 -3.86
C ILE A 59 -6.31 4.84 -5.08
N THR A 60 -5.58 4.51 -6.15
CA THR A 60 -5.62 5.27 -7.40
C THR A 60 -6.72 4.73 -8.32
N LEU A 61 -7.40 5.66 -9.00
CA LEU A 61 -8.45 5.39 -9.97
C LEU A 61 -8.00 5.95 -11.30
N HIS A 62 -7.46 5.10 -12.18
CA HIS A 62 -7.05 5.54 -13.51
C HIS A 62 -8.27 5.83 -14.41
N GLY A 63 -8.05 6.66 -15.43
CA GLY A 63 -9.07 7.01 -16.43
C GLY A 63 -9.40 5.89 -17.43
N GLY A 64 -10.42 6.13 -18.25
CA GLY A 64 -10.78 5.29 -19.39
C GLY A 64 -10.16 5.76 -20.71
N PRO A 65 -10.36 5.02 -21.83
CA PRO A 65 -11.07 3.76 -21.94
C PRO A 65 -10.08 2.57 -22.00
N GLY A 66 -9.41 2.29 -20.88
CA GLY A 66 -8.44 1.19 -20.78
C GLY A 66 -7.01 1.66 -20.49
N ALA A 67 -6.85 2.64 -19.60
CA ALA A 67 -5.54 2.89 -19.04
C ALA A 67 -5.07 1.69 -18.20
N PHE A 68 -3.78 1.66 -17.94
CA PHE A 68 -3.15 0.84 -16.92
C PHE A 68 -2.54 1.81 -15.91
N ASN A 69 -2.13 1.35 -14.72
CA ASN A 69 -1.51 2.23 -13.72
C ASN A 69 -0.13 2.79 -14.12
N VAL A 70 -0.05 3.57 -15.21
CA VAL A 70 1.05 4.51 -15.51
C VAL A 70 1.22 5.50 -14.36
N ASP A 71 0.13 5.79 -13.65
CA ASP A 71 0.07 6.59 -12.44
C ASP A 71 1.17 6.27 -11.42
N HIS A 72 1.56 5.00 -11.31
CA HIS A 72 2.69 4.61 -10.47
C HIS A 72 3.99 5.34 -10.83
N GLU A 73 4.30 5.55 -12.12
CA GLU A 73 5.51 6.29 -12.52
C GLU A 73 5.45 7.76 -12.12
N PHE A 74 4.26 8.38 -12.17
CA PHE A 74 4.07 9.78 -11.77
C PHE A 74 4.05 9.97 -10.25
N PHE A 75 3.49 9.01 -9.52
CA PHE A 75 3.24 9.11 -8.09
C PHE A 75 4.35 8.54 -7.21
N ARG A 76 5.24 7.71 -7.75
CA ARG A 76 6.35 7.08 -7.01
C ARG A 76 7.13 8.06 -6.16
N ASN A 77 7.59 9.15 -6.74
CA ASN A 77 8.43 10.12 -6.04
C ASN A 77 7.65 11.15 -5.22
N VAL A 78 6.31 11.15 -5.32
CA VAL A 78 5.45 12.15 -4.69
C VAL A 78 4.75 11.58 -3.46
N PHE A 79 4.17 10.38 -3.57
CA PHE A 79 3.27 9.85 -2.55
C PHE A 79 3.80 8.62 -1.81
N GLU A 80 4.60 7.74 -2.43
CA GLU A 80 4.98 6.45 -1.83
C GLU A 80 5.85 6.55 -0.57
N LYS A 81 6.47 7.71 -0.33
CA LYS A 81 7.20 7.99 0.90
C LYS A 81 6.27 8.21 2.09
N ASP A 82 5.12 8.83 1.86
CA ASP A 82 4.21 9.31 2.90
C ASP A 82 2.89 8.54 2.97
N TYR A 83 2.61 7.71 1.97
CA TYR A 83 1.39 6.91 1.83
C TYR A 83 1.69 5.46 1.43
N LEU A 84 0.77 4.57 1.78
CA LEU A 84 0.68 3.25 1.16
C LEU A 84 -0.20 3.38 -0.08
N MET A 85 0.42 3.30 -1.25
CA MET A 85 -0.26 3.42 -2.53
C MET A 85 -0.81 2.07 -2.97
N VAL A 86 -2.05 2.05 -3.44
CA VAL A 86 -2.72 0.89 -4.04
C VAL A 86 -3.10 1.26 -5.46
N TYR A 87 -2.41 0.64 -6.40
CA TYR A 87 -2.62 0.79 -7.82
C TYR A 87 -3.37 -0.45 -8.32
N PHE A 88 -4.61 -0.31 -8.81
CA PHE A 88 -5.35 -1.43 -9.39
C PHE A 88 -5.80 -1.11 -10.81
N ASP A 89 -5.71 -2.08 -11.71
CA ASP A 89 -6.19 -1.91 -13.07
C ASP A 89 -7.69 -2.29 -13.11
N GLN A 90 -8.52 -1.45 -13.69
CA GLN A 90 -9.97 -1.70 -13.81
C GLN A 90 -10.25 -2.96 -14.62
N ARG A 91 -11.47 -3.51 -14.46
CA ARG A 91 -11.96 -4.66 -15.22
C ARG A 91 -11.66 -4.53 -16.72
N GLY A 92 -11.03 -5.56 -17.28
CA GLY A 92 -10.71 -5.60 -18.71
C GLY A 92 -9.62 -4.62 -19.16
N SER A 93 -8.85 -4.03 -18.24
CA SER A 93 -7.81 -3.05 -18.51
C SER A 93 -6.45 -3.49 -17.96
N GLY A 94 -5.36 -3.00 -18.57
CA GLY A 94 -3.99 -3.23 -18.10
C GLY A 94 -3.64 -4.71 -17.90
N LYS A 95 -3.19 -5.04 -16.70
CA LYS A 95 -2.82 -6.40 -16.27
C LYS A 95 -3.98 -7.19 -15.66
N SER A 96 -5.15 -6.59 -15.48
CA SER A 96 -6.36 -7.31 -15.07
C SER A 96 -6.81 -8.29 -16.15
N ASP A 97 -7.59 -9.30 -15.79
CA ASP A 97 -8.02 -10.30 -16.77
C ASP A 97 -8.79 -9.63 -17.91
N GLU A 98 -8.59 -10.15 -19.13
CA GLU A 98 -9.38 -9.76 -20.29
C GLU A 98 -10.88 -9.96 -20.01
N PHE A 99 -11.70 -8.96 -20.34
CA PHE A 99 -13.14 -9.03 -20.12
C PHE A 99 -13.91 -8.69 -21.39
N ARG A 100 -14.73 -9.63 -21.88
CA ARG A 100 -15.40 -9.51 -23.18
C ARG A 100 -16.84 -9.00 -23.11
N ASP A 101 -17.50 -9.16 -21.96
CA ASP A 101 -18.87 -8.71 -21.79
C ASP A 101 -18.92 -7.19 -21.56
N LYS A 102 -19.02 -6.45 -22.66
CA LYS A 102 -19.07 -4.99 -22.66
C LYS A 102 -20.32 -4.43 -21.98
N THR A 103 -21.36 -5.24 -21.74
CA THR A 103 -22.56 -4.76 -21.03
C THR A 103 -22.28 -4.43 -19.56
N MET A 104 -21.19 -4.96 -19.01
CA MET A 104 -20.71 -4.65 -17.67
C MET A 104 -19.71 -3.48 -17.64
N PHE A 105 -19.46 -2.81 -18.77
CA PHE A 105 -18.63 -1.58 -18.80
C PHE A 105 -19.50 -0.36 -18.54
N THR A 106 -20.07 -0.31 -17.35
CA THR A 106 -20.89 0.78 -16.85
C THR A 106 -20.24 1.41 -15.63
N THR A 107 -20.52 2.70 -15.40
CA THR A 107 -20.04 3.38 -14.18
C THR A 107 -20.50 2.66 -12.92
N ASP A 108 -21.74 2.18 -12.88
CA ASP A 108 -22.27 1.42 -11.73
C ASP A 108 -21.49 0.14 -11.47
N GLN A 109 -21.07 -0.58 -12.53
CA GLN A 109 -20.22 -1.75 -12.36
C GLN A 109 -18.83 -1.36 -11.87
N PHE A 110 -18.21 -0.31 -12.41
CA PHE A 110 -16.89 0.13 -11.95
C PHE A 110 -16.91 0.61 -10.49
N VAL A 111 -18.02 1.20 -10.03
CA VAL A 111 -18.21 1.54 -8.60
C VAL A 111 -18.28 0.26 -7.76
N LYS A 112 -19.01 -0.77 -8.20
CA LYS A 112 -19.05 -2.07 -7.49
C LYS A 112 -17.67 -2.73 -7.43
N ASP A 113 -16.95 -2.72 -8.54
CA ASP A 113 -15.59 -3.26 -8.60
C ASP A 113 -14.65 -2.51 -7.64
N LEU A 114 -14.79 -1.18 -7.55
CA LEU A 114 -14.05 -0.37 -6.58
C LEU A 114 -14.43 -0.69 -5.13
N ASP A 115 -15.71 -0.92 -4.83
CA ASP A 115 -16.16 -1.33 -3.50
C ASP A 115 -15.50 -2.66 -3.09
N ASP A 116 -15.40 -3.62 -4.01
CA ASP A 116 -14.70 -4.89 -3.78
C ASP A 116 -13.21 -4.68 -3.50
N VAL A 117 -12.53 -3.80 -4.25
CA VAL A 117 -11.13 -3.42 -4.00
C VAL A 117 -10.99 -2.78 -2.62
N ILE A 118 -11.83 -1.80 -2.28
CA ILE A 118 -11.81 -1.12 -0.97
C ILE A 118 -11.99 -2.14 0.16
N ASN A 119 -12.95 -3.06 0.04
CA ASN A 119 -13.20 -4.08 1.06
C ASN A 119 -12.03 -5.04 1.22
N TYR A 120 -11.43 -5.48 0.11
CA TYR A 120 -10.24 -6.33 0.13
C TYR A 120 -9.07 -5.63 0.83
N ILE A 121 -8.82 -4.36 0.50
CA ILE A 121 -7.74 -3.57 1.07
C ILE A 121 -7.98 -3.28 2.56
N LYS A 122 -9.21 -2.96 2.98
CA LYS A 122 -9.57 -2.81 4.40
C LYS A 122 -9.31 -4.08 5.21
N ASN A 123 -9.65 -5.24 4.66
CA ASN A 123 -9.41 -6.52 5.32
C ASN A 123 -7.90 -6.81 5.46
N LYS A 124 -7.11 -6.45 4.44
CA LYS A 124 -5.65 -6.64 4.45
C LYS A 124 -4.91 -5.63 5.34
N TYR A 125 -5.44 -4.42 5.47
CA TYR A 125 -4.85 -3.32 6.25
C TYR A 125 -5.90 -2.72 7.19
N PRO A 126 -6.23 -3.41 8.29
CA PRO A 126 -7.25 -2.96 9.24
C PRO A 126 -6.88 -1.59 9.85
N ASP A 127 -7.91 -0.80 10.17
CA ASP A 127 -7.83 0.51 10.83
C ASP A 127 -7.06 1.61 10.08
N LYS A 128 -6.71 1.39 8.81
CA LYS A 128 -6.08 2.42 7.96
C LYS A 128 -7.12 3.36 7.35
N LYS A 129 -6.85 4.66 7.43
CA LYS A 129 -7.57 5.67 6.65
C LYS A 129 -7.28 5.44 5.15
N ILE A 130 -8.32 5.33 4.34
CA ILE A 130 -8.25 5.20 2.88
C ILE A 130 -8.70 6.51 2.26
N ASN A 131 -7.90 7.02 1.31
CA ASN A 131 -8.25 8.13 0.44
C ASN A 131 -8.29 7.62 -1.01
N LEU A 132 -9.06 8.30 -1.87
CA LEU A 132 -9.13 7.99 -3.30
C LEU A 132 -8.46 9.13 -4.10
N LEU A 133 -7.71 8.77 -5.13
CA LEU A 133 -7.09 9.71 -6.06
C LEU A 133 -7.47 9.31 -7.49
N GLY A 134 -8.23 10.14 -8.19
CA GLY A 134 -8.64 9.89 -9.57
C GLY A 134 -7.83 10.68 -10.59
N THR A 135 -7.51 10.03 -11.71
CA THR A 135 -6.81 10.60 -12.88
C THR A 135 -7.61 10.30 -14.15
N SER A 136 -7.53 11.17 -15.17
CA SER A 136 -8.18 10.99 -16.48
C SER A 136 -7.30 11.50 -17.61
#